data_AF-A0A2D8MN66-F1
#
_entry.id   AF-A0A2D8MN66-F1
#
_cell.length_a   1.000
_cell.length_b   1.000
_cell.length_c   1.000
_cell.angle_alpha   90.00
_cell.angle_beta   90.00
_cell.angle_gamma   90.00
#
_symmetry.space_group_name_H-M   'P 1'
#
loop_
_entity.id
_entity.type
_entity.pdbx_description
1 polymer ?
#
loop_
_entity_poly.entity_id
_entity_poly.type
_entity_poly.pdbx_seq_one_letter_code
_entity_poly.pdbx_strand_id
1 'polypeptide(L)'
;MSTKQEFWDNVSKYREMGMDPLRWVAGCAVKVDLNTVVYPTLHNLKPDLKQMGISLGERVDADIFPLTDSGPIINRRIYNPFDPDVDLDDLRRINPKRAISLLQVFQKNAEKQEKFQALLTSLYTSISKSNVNFAVGKGHSIITGDENAEFALFDFISYEEGRSDGYCLSNNDTIQIIDPTADPSSEQQTNVAVSNSLNDLISLGCFEELKVLPVVDAPNQEIEAQILKNMDNFASKYNIELISAESPKRNKLLIGATLFGSLRKEPPTKLNLLDSGMEILVTRPFGDLAPINVFLSCVADENFLKDLETIGYTLEDVQRAKDSVIETMNEPNLAVAKIINKYLPDFGNNFDIHEHILATGDLSGPGIMIFKEHADNANVDISIDNLPLRYPEFVKFATDNFLMDNGTAGTNGAVAVIASPNIIESISLDLSASGYDPQIIGRILGKGTGIVKVSEDVKDMIASDILLNQLQIGGN
;
A
#
# COMPACT_ATOMS: atom_id res chain seq x y z
N MET A 1 -21.36 26.82 12.29
CA MET A 1 -22.23 25.66 12.61
C MET A 1 -21.33 24.63 13.28
N SER A 2 -21.79 23.85 14.27
CA SER A 2 -20.84 23.02 15.05
C SER A 2 -20.25 21.93 14.17
N THR A 3 -18.93 21.73 14.25
CA THR A 3 -18.14 20.67 13.59
C THR A 3 -18.81 19.28 13.60
N LYS A 4 -19.58 18.98 14.65
CA LYS A 4 -20.38 17.75 14.79
C LYS A 4 -21.48 17.60 13.73
N GLN A 5 -22.17 18.67 13.34
CA GLN A 5 -23.24 18.59 12.32
C GLN A 5 -22.64 18.35 10.93
N GLU A 6 -21.61 19.11 10.57
CA GLU A 6 -20.89 18.95 9.30
C GLU A 6 -20.29 17.54 9.17
N PHE A 7 -19.76 17.00 10.27
CA PHE A 7 -19.31 15.61 10.34
C PHE A 7 -20.42 14.61 10.01
N TRP A 8 -21.57 14.68 10.69
CA TRP A 8 -22.67 13.74 10.47
C TRP A 8 -23.31 13.90 9.08
N ASP A 9 -23.32 15.11 8.53
CA ASP A 9 -23.75 15.36 7.15
C ASP A 9 -22.82 14.65 6.16
N ASN A 10 -21.50 14.75 6.34
CA ASN A 10 -20.54 14.05 5.50
C ASN A 10 -20.58 12.53 5.68
N VAL A 11 -20.70 12.02 6.92
CA VAL A 11 -20.92 10.59 7.17
C VAL A 11 -22.17 10.07 6.45
N SER A 12 -23.25 10.85 6.46
CA SER A 12 -24.49 10.49 5.76
C SER A 12 -24.28 10.45 4.24
N LYS A 13 -23.55 11.42 3.67
CA LYS A 13 -23.15 11.38 2.25
C LYS A 13 -22.39 10.10 1.94
N TYR A 14 -21.32 9.76 2.67
CA TYR A 14 -20.56 8.53 2.43
C TYR A 14 -21.44 7.27 2.50
N ARG A 15 -22.38 7.20 3.44
CA ARG A 15 -23.34 6.08 3.56
C ARG A 15 -24.26 5.95 2.34
N GLU A 16 -24.76 7.06 1.82
CA GLU A 16 -25.52 7.06 0.57
C GLU A 16 -24.68 6.55 -0.62
N MET A 17 -23.35 6.73 -0.57
CA MET A 17 -22.40 6.24 -1.56
C MET A 17 -21.96 4.78 -1.32
N GLY A 18 -22.53 4.11 -0.32
CA GLY A 18 -22.24 2.71 0.02
C GLY A 18 -21.07 2.49 0.96
N MET A 19 -20.60 3.54 1.66
CA MET A 19 -19.48 3.51 2.59
C MET A 19 -19.93 3.80 4.02
N ASP A 20 -19.43 3.09 5.03
CA ASP A 20 -19.67 3.47 6.44
C ASP A 20 -18.38 3.97 7.09
N PRO A 21 -18.11 5.29 7.08
CA PRO A 21 -16.84 5.85 7.56
C PRO A 21 -16.50 5.47 8.99
N LEU A 22 -17.51 5.31 9.85
CA LEU A 22 -17.31 4.94 11.25
C LEU A 22 -16.87 3.50 11.44
N ARG A 23 -17.25 2.61 10.52
CA ARG A 23 -16.76 1.23 10.50
C ARG A 23 -15.41 1.11 9.79
N TRP A 24 -15.14 1.97 8.82
CA TRP A 24 -14.07 1.75 7.83
C TRP A 24 -12.85 2.63 8.03
N VAL A 25 -12.93 3.73 8.79
CA VAL A 25 -11.75 4.53 9.11
C VAL A 25 -11.00 3.96 10.33
N ALA A 26 -11.74 3.32 11.25
CA ALA A 26 -11.25 2.59 12.44
C ALA A 26 -10.32 1.41 12.14
N GLY A 27 -10.02 1.12 10.88
CA GLY A 27 -8.94 0.23 10.55
C GLY A 27 -8.57 0.35 9.08
N CYS A 28 -7.36 -0.06 8.74
CA CYS A 28 -7.02 -0.53 7.40
C CYS A 28 -7.86 -1.77 6.95
N ALA A 29 -9.04 -1.97 7.54
CA ALA A 29 -10.00 -3.07 7.42
C ALA A 29 -10.78 -3.07 6.10
N VAL A 30 -10.37 -2.25 5.14
CA VAL A 30 -10.84 -2.31 3.76
C VAL A 30 -10.03 -3.29 2.93
N LYS A 31 -8.92 -3.86 3.43
CA LYS A 31 -8.17 -4.93 2.75
C LYS A 31 -8.66 -6.30 3.20
N VAL A 32 -8.65 -7.28 2.29
CA VAL A 32 -8.85 -8.69 2.67
C VAL A 32 -7.68 -9.13 3.55
N ASP A 33 -7.96 -9.81 4.66
CA ASP A 33 -6.92 -10.18 5.64
C ASP A 33 -5.83 -11.04 4.97
N LEU A 34 -4.60 -10.52 5.00
CA LEU A 34 -3.48 -11.14 4.30
C LEU A 34 -3.08 -12.49 4.91
N ASN A 35 -3.06 -12.58 6.24
CA ASN A 35 -2.47 -13.71 6.97
C ASN A 35 -3.42 -14.91 7.07
N THR A 36 -4.71 -14.65 7.20
CA THR A 36 -5.73 -15.68 7.42
C THR A 36 -6.51 -16.02 6.16
N VAL A 37 -6.54 -15.13 5.15
CA VAL A 37 -7.31 -15.33 3.92
C VAL A 37 -6.43 -15.32 2.67
N VAL A 38 -5.78 -14.21 2.34
CA VAL A 38 -5.11 -14.05 1.03
C VAL A 38 -3.92 -14.98 0.88
N TYR A 39 -2.92 -14.92 1.78
CA TYR A 39 -1.70 -15.73 1.67
C TYR A 39 -1.96 -17.24 1.74
N PRO A 40 -2.80 -17.75 2.66
CA PRO A 40 -3.19 -19.16 2.65
C PRO A 40 -3.90 -19.57 1.34
N THR A 41 -4.79 -18.72 0.82
CA THR A 41 -5.48 -18.98 -0.46
C THR A 41 -4.50 -19.07 -1.62
N LEU A 42 -3.59 -18.09 -1.77
CA LEU A 42 -2.61 -18.07 -2.85
C LEU A 42 -1.64 -19.25 -2.75
N HIS A 43 -1.24 -19.64 -1.54
CA HIS A 43 -0.42 -20.83 -1.32
C HIS A 43 -1.10 -22.10 -1.86
N ASN A 44 -2.39 -22.28 -1.54
CA ASN A 44 -3.18 -23.42 -1.99
C ASN A 44 -3.40 -23.44 -3.51
N LEU A 45 -3.64 -22.28 -4.12
CA LEU A 45 -3.95 -22.18 -5.55
C LEU A 45 -2.72 -22.23 -6.45
N LYS A 46 -1.52 -21.92 -5.93
CA LYS A 46 -0.29 -21.81 -6.73
C LYS A 46 -0.01 -23.04 -7.63
N PRO A 47 -0.17 -24.30 -7.19
CA PRO A 47 0.06 -25.46 -8.05
C PRO A 47 -0.95 -25.56 -9.21
N ASP A 48 -2.22 -25.24 -8.96
CA ASP A 48 -3.30 -25.32 -9.96
C ASP A 48 -3.19 -24.19 -10.97
N LEU A 49 -2.91 -22.97 -10.51
CA LEU A 49 -2.64 -21.82 -11.39
C LEU A 49 -1.50 -22.12 -12.37
N LYS A 50 -0.42 -22.75 -11.89
CA LYS A 50 0.70 -23.12 -12.75
C LYS A 50 0.29 -24.11 -13.85
N GLN A 51 -0.62 -25.05 -13.55
CA GLN A 51 -1.18 -25.96 -14.56
C GLN A 51 -2.10 -25.24 -15.56
N MET A 52 -2.76 -24.17 -15.11
CA MET A 52 -3.58 -23.27 -15.93
C MET A 52 -2.77 -22.26 -16.76
N GLY A 53 -1.44 -22.30 -16.72
CA GLY A 53 -0.57 -21.35 -17.43
C GLY A 53 -0.39 -20.01 -16.72
N ILE A 54 -0.87 -19.88 -15.48
CA ILE A 54 -0.85 -18.65 -14.69
C ILE A 54 0.18 -18.79 -13.57
N SER A 55 1.14 -17.87 -13.50
CA SER A 55 2.11 -17.83 -12.41
C SER A 55 1.85 -16.64 -11.49
N LEU A 56 2.22 -16.77 -10.22
CA LEU A 56 2.16 -15.68 -9.24
C LEU A 56 3.57 -15.12 -9.04
N GLY A 57 3.69 -13.79 -9.03
CA GLY A 57 4.92 -13.07 -8.76
C GLY A 57 5.48 -13.30 -7.35
N GLU A 58 6.67 -12.76 -7.12
CA GLU A 58 7.30 -12.74 -5.80
C GLU A 58 6.63 -11.72 -4.87
N ARG A 59 6.81 -11.87 -3.56
CA ARG A 59 6.29 -10.93 -2.55
C ARG A 59 7.26 -9.76 -2.40
N VAL A 60 7.17 -8.82 -3.34
CA VAL A 60 7.87 -7.53 -3.37
C VAL A 60 6.83 -6.42 -3.48
N ASP A 61 7.17 -5.16 -3.19
CA ASP A 61 6.23 -4.01 -3.15
C ASP A 61 5.66 -3.61 -4.52
N ALA A 62 6.36 -3.89 -5.62
CA ALA A 62 5.86 -3.69 -6.99
C ALA A 62 6.21 -4.90 -7.87
N ASP A 63 5.45 -5.11 -8.95
CA ASP A 63 5.88 -6.02 -10.00
C ASP A 63 7.06 -5.41 -10.75
N ILE A 64 8.09 -6.20 -11.02
CA ILE A 64 9.33 -5.76 -11.67
C ILE A 64 9.54 -6.60 -12.93
N PHE A 65 9.64 -5.93 -14.08
CA PHE A 65 9.82 -6.58 -15.37
C PHE A 65 10.70 -5.77 -16.31
N PRO A 66 11.25 -6.37 -17.39
CA PRO A 66 12.17 -5.67 -18.28
C PRO A 66 11.57 -4.40 -18.88
N LEU A 67 12.32 -3.30 -18.83
CA LEU A 67 12.02 -2.10 -19.61
C LEU A 67 12.41 -2.35 -21.07
N THR A 68 11.53 -1.99 -22.00
CA THR A 68 11.74 -2.19 -23.45
C THR A 68 11.54 -0.85 -24.15
N ASP A 69 12.17 -0.66 -25.32
CA ASP A 69 12.13 0.61 -26.06
C ASP A 69 10.70 1.08 -26.39
N SER A 70 9.79 0.13 -26.64
CA SER A 70 8.36 0.42 -26.92
C SER A 70 7.54 0.69 -25.65
N GLY A 71 8.09 0.40 -24.47
CA GLY A 71 7.37 0.38 -23.21
C GLY A 71 6.30 -0.73 -23.12
N PRO A 72 5.61 -0.83 -21.97
CA PRO A 72 4.49 -1.75 -21.81
C PRO A 72 3.25 -1.28 -22.57
N ILE A 73 2.56 -2.22 -23.22
CA ILE A 73 1.20 -2.04 -23.74
C ILE A 73 0.23 -2.59 -22.71
N ILE A 74 -0.67 -1.72 -22.23
CA ILE A 74 -1.59 -2.03 -21.13
C ILE A 74 -3.01 -2.16 -21.68
N ASN A 75 -3.68 -3.27 -21.33
CA ASN A 75 -5.05 -3.55 -21.70
C ASN A 75 -5.87 -3.88 -20.45
N ARG A 76 -6.68 -2.93 -19.98
CA ARG A 76 -7.57 -3.15 -18.84
C ARG A 76 -8.75 -4.03 -19.20
N ARG A 77 -9.06 -5.02 -18.38
CA ARG A 77 -10.30 -5.80 -18.42
C ARG A 77 -10.92 -5.86 -17.04
N ILE A 78 -12.25 -5.74 -16.98
CA ILE A 78 -13.01 -5.76 -15.73
C ILE A 78 -14.05 -6.86 -15.85
N TYR A 79 -14.05 -7.77 -14.89
CA TYR A 79 -14.89 -8.96 -14.86
C TYR A 79 -15.81 -8.96 -13.64
N ASN A 80 -16.92 -9.68 -13.76
CA ASN A 80 -17.65 -10.17 -12.59
C ASN A 80 -16.87 -11.38 -12.02
N PRO A 81 -16.51 -11.41 -10.72
CA PRO A 81 -15.70 -12.50 -10.17
C PRO A 81 -16.39 -13.87 -10.16
N PHE A 82 -17.73 -13.90 -10.11
CA PHE A 82 -18.51 -15.13 -10.03
C PHE A 82 -18.95 -15.66 -11.40
N ASP A 83 -19.14 -14.75 -12.35
CA ASP A 83 -19.43 -15.09 -13.74
C ASP A 83 -18.51 -14.27 -14.66
N PRO A 84 -17.22 -14.64 -14.74
CA PRO A 84 -16.26 -13.92 -15.56
C PRO A 84 -16.56 -14.26 -17.02
N ASP A 85 -17.39 -13.42 -17.66
CA ASP A 85 -17.67 -13.45 -19.10
C ASP A 85 -16.41 -13.02 -19.87
N VAL A 86 -15.43 -13.92 -19.91
CA VAL A 86 -14.12 -13.66 -20.52
C VAL A 86 -14.21 -13.81 -22.04
N ASP A 87 -13.95 -12.73 -22.76
CA ASP A 87 -13.67 -12.79 -24.20
C ASP A 87 -12.32 -13.49 -24.45
N LEU A 88 -12.40 -14.77 -24.82
CA LEU A 88 -11.23 -15.62 -25.03
C LEU A 88 -10.40 -15.20 -26.24
N ASP A 89 -11.03 -14.67 -27.29
CA ASP A 89 -10.33 -14.25 -28.51
C ASP A 89 -9.63 -12.92 -28.30
N ASP A 90 -10.21 -12.01 -27.51
CA ASP A 90 -9.56 -10.79 -27.07
C ASP A 90 -8.31 -11.07 -26.24
N LEU A 91 -8.36 -11.98 -25.26
CA LEU A 91 -7.18 -12.34 -24.47
C LEU A 91 -6.08 -12.97 -25.34
N ARG A 92 -6.43 -13.85 -26.29
CA ARG A 92 -5.46 -14.42 -27.25
C ARG A 92 -4.83 -13.35 -28.12
N ARG A 93 -5.59 -12.33 -28.51
CA ARG A 93 -5.12 -11.21 -29.32
C ARG A 93 -4.18 -10.29 -28.53
N ILE A 94 -4.49 -10.00 -27.27
CA ILE A 94 -3.59 -9.25 -26.38
C ILE A 94 -2.32 -10.05 -26.13
N ASN A 95 -2.46 -11.36 -25.90
CA ASN A 95 -1.38 -12.28 -25.52
C ASN A 95 -0.49 -11.72 -24.39
N PRO A 96 -1.08 -11.36 -23.23
CA PRO A 96 -0.34 -10.77 -22.12
C PRO A 96 0.79 -11.67 -21.63
N LYS A 97 1.87 -11.02 -21.19
CA LYS A 97 2.94 -11.67 -20.43
C LYS A 97 2.74 -11.51 -18.94
N ARG A 98 2.11 -10.40 -18.53
CA ARG A 98 1.90 -10.05 -17.13
C ARG A 98 0.50 -9.49 -16.89
N ALA A 99 0.10 -9.47 -15.64
CA ALA A 99 -1.11 -8.81 -15.19
C ALA A 99 -0.89 -8.18 -13.80
N ILE A 100 -1.49 -7.01 -13.61
CA ILE A 100 -1.72 -6.42 -12.29
C ILE A 100 -3.22 -6.55 -12.01
N SER A 101 -3.58 -7.13 -10.87
CA SER A 101 -4.97 -7.42 -10.55
C SER A 101 -5.46 -6.62 -9.34
N LEU A 102 -6.69 -6.14 -9.41
CA LEU A 102 -7.45 -5.58 -8.30
C LEU A 102 -8.76 -6.33 -8.15
N LEU A 103 -9.06 -6.78 -6.94
CA LEU A 103 -10.34 -7.39 -6.61
C LEU A 103 -11.06 -6.56 -5.55
N GLN A 104 -12.30 -6.16 -5.83
CA GLN A 104 -13.22 -5.69 -4.80
C GLN A 104 -14.20 -6.81 -4.49
N VAL A 105 -14.23 -7.26 -3.23
CA VAL A 105 -14.92 -8.47 -2.79
C VAL A 105 -15.87 -8.13 -1.66
N PHE A 106 -17.08 -8.66 -1.72
CA PHE A 106 -18.08 -8.48 -0.69
C PHE A 106 -17.60 -9.13 0.61
N GLN A 107 -17.77 -8.43 1.73
CA GLN A 107 -17.24 -8.83 3.03
C GLN A 107 -17.49 -10.31 3.36
N LYS A 108 -18.69 -10.82 3.10
CA LYS A 108 -19.03 -12.24 3.38
C LYS A 108 -18.24 -13.26 2.56
N ASN A 109 -17.66 -12.85 1.44
CA ASN A 109 -16.81 -13.65 0.56
C ASN A 109 -15.32 -13.45 0.90
N ALA A 110 -14.96 -12.33 1.52
CA ALA A 110 -13.60 -11.98 1.92
C ALA A 110 -13.21 -12.46 3.33
N GLU A 111 -14.17 -12.69 4.23
CA GLU A 111 -13.89 -13.08 5.64
C GLU A 111 -13.42 -14.53 5.82
N LYS A 112 -13.56 -15.38 4.80
CA LYS A 112 -13.22 -16.82 4.88
C LYS A 112 -12.34 -17.25 3.73
N GLN A 113 -11.23 -17.91 4.05
CA GLN A 113 -10.28 -18.46 3.09
C GLN A 113 -10.97 -19.29 1.99
N GLU A 114 -11.87 -20.21 2.34
CA GLU A 114 -12.49 -21.11 1.36
C GLU A 114 -13.36 -20.38 0.35
N LYS A 115 -14.04 -19.32 0.77
CA LYS A 115 -14.90 -18.53 -0.11
C LYS A 115 -14.07 -17.66 -1.05
N PHE A 116 -13.04 -17.00 -0.52
CA PHE A 116 -12.11 -16.22 -1.32
C PHE A 116 -11.38 -17.11 -2.33
N GLN A 117 -10.96 -18.31 -1.91
CA GLN A 117 -10.36 -19.32 -2.79
C GLN A 117 -11.32 -19.76 -3.89
N ALA A 118 -12.60 -20.01 -3.60
CA ALA A 118 -13.59 -20.38 -4.60
C ALA A 118 -13.79 -19.27 -5.66
N LEU A 119 -13.83 -18.01 -5.22
CA LEU A 119 -13.92 -16.85 -6.11
C LEU A 119 -12.71 -16.78 -7.05
N LEU A 120 -11.49 -16.85 -6.53
CA LEU A 120 -10.28 -16.83 -7.35
C LEU A 120 -10.20 -18.04 -8.30
N THR A 121 -10.62 -19.22 -7.84
CA THR A 121 -10.65 -20.44 -8.67
C THR A 121 -11.58 -20.26 -9.86
N SER A 122 -12.79 -19.73 -9.65
CA SER A 122 -13.75 -19.46 -10.73
C SER A 122 -13.15 -18.50 -11.77
N LEU A 123 -12.63 -17.38 -11.30
CA LEU A 123 -12.04 -16.32 -12.11
C LEU A 123 -10.87 -16.83 -12.97
N TYR A 124 -9.86 -17.45 -12.34
CA TYR A 124 -8.68 -17.93 -13.06
C TYR A 124 -9.00 -19.13 -13.96
N THR A 125 -9.95 -20.00 -13.57
CA THR A 125 -10.40 -21.08 -14.46
C THR A 125 -11.02 -20.51 -15.73
N SER A 126 -11.86 -19.48 -15.65
CA SER A 126 -12.44 -18.84 -16.84
C SER A 126 -11.38 -18.14 -17.70
N ILE A 127 -10.44 -17.43 -17.10
CA ILE A 127 -9.33 -16.80 -17.84
C ILE A 127 -8.46 -17.86 -18.54
N SER A 128 -8.16 -18.97 -17.87
CA SER A 128 -7.29 -20.03 -18.41
C SER A 128 -7.82 -20.70 -19.68
N LYS A 129 -9.15 -20.65 -19.93
CA LYS A 129 -9.76 -21.16 -21.19
C LYS A 129 -9.25 -20.45 -22.45
N SER A 130 -8.65 -19.26 -22.29
CA SER A 130 -7.99 -18.56 -23.39
C SER A 130 -6.74 -19.29 -23.89
N ASN A 131 -6.14 -20.17 -23.06
CA ASN A 131 -4.84 -20.82 -23.24
C ASN A 131 -3.67 -19.83 -23.37
N VAL A 132 -3.80 -18.64 -22.77
CA VAL A 132 -2.71 -17.67 -22.68
C VAL A 132 -1.97 -17.84 -21.36
N ASN A 133 -0.64 -17.83 -21.43
CA ASN A 133 0.22 -17.94 -20.26
C ASN A 133 0.71 -16.56 -19.82
N PHE A 134 0.55 -16.21 -18.55
CA PHE A 134 1.03 -14.94 -18.02
C PHE A 134 1.35 -15.04 -16.51
N ALA A 135 2.05 -14.04 -15.99
CA ALA A 135 2.29 -13.87 -14.57
C ALA A 135 1.39 -12.79 -13.97
N VAL A 136 0.67 -13.10 -12.89
CA VAL A 136 0.09 -12.07 -12.03
C VAL A 136 1.21 -11.55 -11.14
N GLY A 137 1.77 -10.40 -11.52
CA GLY A 137 2.91 -9.81 -10.84
C GLY A 137 2.52 -9.23 -9.48
N LYS A 138 1.37 -8.55 -9.43
CA LYS A 138 0.79 -7.96 -8.24
C LYS A 138 -0.72 -8.12 -8.18
N GLY A 139 -1.20 -8.29 -6.96
CA GLY A 139 -2.63 -8.37 -6.65
C GLY A 139 -2.98 -7.53 -5.44
N HIS A 140 -4.01 -6.71 -5.59
CA HIS A 140 -4.63 -5.95 -4.52
C HIS A 140 -6.06 -6.45 -4.31
N SER A 141 -6.49 -6.58 -3.05
CA SER A 141 -7.84 -7.05 -2.73
C SER A 141 -8.46 -6.22 -1.61
N ILE A 142 -9.58 -5.59 -1.92
CA ILE A 142 -10.37 -4.76 -1.00
C ILE A 142 -11.74 -5.37 -0.71
N ILE A 143 -12.30 -4.96 0.41
CA ILE A 143 -13.60 -5.36 0.92
C ILE A 143 -14.65 -4.30 0.54
N THR A 144 -15.86 -4.75 0.28
CA THR A 144 -17.05 -3.89 0.19
C THR A 144 -18.21 -4.46 1.00
N GLY A 145 -19.08 -3.58 1.48
CA GLY A 145 -20.34 -3.94 2.15
C GLY A 145 -21.50 -4.21 1.19
N ASP A 146 -21.32 -4.00 -0.12
CA ASP A 146 -22.35 -4.18 -1.15
C ASP A 146 -21.94 -5.27 -2.15
N GLU A 147 -22.77 -6.32 -2.27
CA GLU A 147 -22.56 -7.43 -3.21
C GLU A 147 -22.53 -6.99 -4.68
N ASN A 148 -23.25 -5.91 -5.04
CA ASN A 148 -23.28 -5.42 -6.41
C ASN A 148 -22.03 -4.64 -6.80
N ALA A 149 -21.17 -4.36 -5.81
CA ALA A 149 -19.92 -3.65 -6.00
C ALA A 149 -18.72 -4.56 -6.21
N GLU A 150 -18.93 -5.88 -6.31
CA GLU A 150 -17.86 -6.84 -6.58
C GLU A 150 -17.37 -6.75 -8.03
N PHE A 151 -16.04 -6.71 -8.20
CA PHE A 151 -15.40 -6.79 -9.51
C PHE A 151 -13.98 -7.33 -9.41
N ALA A 152 -13.47 -7.85 -10.53
CA ALA A 152 -12.07 -8.17 -10.72
C ALA A 152 -11.53 -7.40 -11.92
N LEU A 153 -10.55 -6.53 -11.68
CA LEU A 153 -9.88 -5.74 -12.69
C LEU A 153 -8.50 -6.36 -12.95
N PHE A 154 -8.16 -6.54 -14.23
CA PHE A 154 -6.85 -6.96 -14.68
C PHE A 154 -6.31 -5.92 -15.67
N ASP A 155 -5.19 -5.32 -15.33
CA ASP A 155 -4.38 -4.59 -16.30
C ASP A 155 -3.39 -5.59 -16.91
N PHE A 156 -3.78 -6.13 -18.07
CA PHE A 156 -2.99 -7.08 -18.84
C PHE A 156 -1.88 -6.34 -19.59
N ILE A 157 -0.64 -6.80 -19.39
CA ILE A 157 0.56 -6.13 -19.88
C ILE A 157 1.24 -7.02 -20.91
N SER A 158 1.51 -6.42 -22.07
CA SER A 158 2.32 -7.01 -23.14
C SER A 158 3.51 -6.11 -23.41
N TYR A 159 4.65 -6.70 -23.73
CA TYR A 159 5.86 -5.96 -24.10
C TYR A 159 6.70 -6.83 -25.04
N GLU A 160 7.45 -6.17 -25.93
CA GLU A 160 8.34 -6.87 -26.85
C GLU A 160 9.47 -7.57 -26.10
N GLU A 161 9.90 -8.73 -26.59
CA GLU A 161 11.12 -9.35 -26.08
C GLU A 161 12.33 -8.76 -26.80
N GLY A 162 13.36 -8.38 -26.05
CA GLY A 162 14.51 -7.73 -26.64
C GLY A 162 15.54 -7.27 -25.62
N ARG A 163 16.43 -6.40 -26.08
CA ARG A 163 17.40 -5.73 -25.21
C ARG A 163 16.64 -4.84 -24.23
N SER A 164 17.01 -4.95 -22.96
CA SER A 164 16.51 -4.10 -21.89
C SER A 164 17.65 -3.24 -21.36
N ASP A 165 17.33 -2.04 -20.91
CA ASP A 165 18.24 -1.08 -20.31
C ASP A 165 17.76 -0.59 -18.93
N GLY A 166 16.84 -1.34 -18.32
CA GLY A 166 16.25 -1.05 -17.02
C GLY A 166 15.06 -1.96 -16.70
N TYR A 167 14.25 -1.54 -15.74
CA TYR A 167 13.03 -2.21 -15.33
C TYR A 167 11.83 -1.29 -15.46
N CYS A 168 10.69 -1.86 -15.84
CA CYS A 168 9.40 -1.26 -15.61
C CYS A 168 8.85 -1.81 -14.28
N LEU A 169 8.43 -0.90 -13.40
CA LEU A 169 7.79 -1.23 -12.14
C LEU A 169 6.31 -0.96 -12.26
N SER A 170 5.49 -1.82 -11.67
CA SER A 170 4.04 -1.62 -11.65
C SER A 170 3.37 -2.10 -10.38
N ASN A 171 2.39 -1.33 -9.92
CA ASN A 171 1.59 -1.64 -8.75
C ASN A 171 0.15 -1.20 -8.96
N ASN A 172 -0.76 -1.74 -8.17
CA ASN A 172 -2.11 -1.22 -8.01
C ASN A 172 -2.41 -1.09 -6.52
N ASP A 173 -2.88 0.08 -6.11
CA ASP A 173 -3.46 0.27 -4.79
C ASP A 173 -4.70 1.16 -4.90
N THR A 174 -5.61 0.98 -3.97
CA THR A 174 -6.83 1.76 -3.89
C THR A 174 -7.16 2.10 -2.46
N ILE A 175 -7.78 3.26 -2.31
CA ILE A 175 -8.36 3.70 -1.05
C ILE A 175 -9.83 4.05 -1.28
N GLN A 176 -10.62 3.89 -0.23
CA GLN A 176 -12.04 4.25 -0.28
C GLN A 176 -12.28 5.60 0.40
N ILE A 177 -11.57 5.88 1.49
CA ILE A 177 -11.68 7.12 2.27
C ILE A 177 -10.46 7.29 3.18
N ILE A 178 -9.89 8.51 3.24
CA ILE A 178 -8.86 8.86 4.24
C ILE A 178 -9.44 9.75 5.32
N ASP A 179 -10.09 10.84 4.91
CA ASP A 179 -10.70 11.81 5.82
C ASP A 179 -12.21 11.91 5.61
N PRO A 180 -13.03 11.27 6.47
CA PRO A 180 -14.48 11.39 6.42
C PRO A 180 -15.04 12.78 6.65
N THR A 181 -14.22 13.70 7.15
CA THR A 181 -14.63 15.09 7.32
C THR A 181 -14.50 15.90 6.03
N ALA A 182 -13.73 15.40 5.06
CA ALA A 182 -13.59 16.01 3.74
C ALA A 182 -14.66 15.53 2.77
N ASP A 183 -14.94 16.35 1.75
CA ASP A 183 -15.80 15.96 0.65
C ASP A 183 -15.20 14.75 -0.11
N PRO A 184 -16.00 13.75 -0.52
CA PRO A 184 -15.52 12.58 -1.26
C PRO A 184 -14.77 12.91 -2.55
N SER A 185 -15.12 14.03 -3.19
CA SER A 185 -14.51 14.51 -4.43
C SER A 185 -13.40 15.55 -4.22
N SER A 186 -12.97 15.76 -2.97
CA SER A 186 -11.91 16.71 -2.65
C SER A 186 -10.56 16.34 -3.27
N GLU A 187 -9.77 17.38 -3.56
CA GLU A 187 -8.42 17.21 -4.09
C GLU A 187 -7.55 16.37 -3.15
N GLN A 188 -7.66 16.62 -1.85
CA GLN A 188 -6.95 15.88 -0.80
C GLN A 188 -7.16 14.36 -0.88
N GLN A 189 -8.42 13.89 -1.00
CA GLN A 189 -8.70 12.45 -1.10
C GLN A 189 -8.03 11.84 -2.34
N THR A 190 -8.07 12.56 -3.46
CA THR A 190 -7.46 12.11 -4.72
C THR A 190 -5.94 12.05 -4.61
N ASN A 191 -5.32 13.12 -4.13
CA ASN A 191 -3.88 13.23 -4.00
C ASN A 191 -3.30 12.18 -3.05
N VAL A 192 -3.95 11.93 -1.91
CA VAL A 192 -3.52 10.86 -0.99
C VAL A 192 -3.67 9.49 -1.65
N ALA A 193 -4.76 9.24 -2.39
CA ALA A 193 -4.94 7.96 -3.11
C ALA A 193 -3.81 7.68 -4.10
N VAL A 194 -3.49 8.66 -4.94
CA VAL A 194 -2.45 8.52 -5.96
C VAL A 194 -1.07 8.45 -5.32
N SER A 195 -0.79 9.27 -4.31
CA SER A 195 0.50 9.25 -3.59
C SER A 195 0.73 7.91 -2.87
N ASN A 196 -0.30 7.38 -2.20
CA ASN A 196 -0.23 6.07 -1.57
C ASN A 196 0.08 4.97 -2.59
N SER A 197 -0.62 4.97 -3.71
CA SER A 197 -0.38 4.01 -4.79
C SER A 197 1.08 4.11 -5.29
N LEU A 198 1.60 5.34 -5.43
CA LEU A 198 2.97 5.60 -5.90
C LEU A 198 4.04 5.15 -4.91
N ASN A 199 3.71 5.05 -3.62
CA ASN A 199 4.71 4.80 -2.59
C ASN A 199 5.42 3.45 -2.76
N ASP A 200 4.70 2.43 -3.26
CA ASP A 200 5.27 1.12 -3.58
C ASP A 200 6.31 1.14 -4.72
N LEU A 201 6.19 2.09 -5.67
CA LEU A 201 7.21 2.31 -6.71
C LEU A 201 8.36 3.16 -6.14
N ILE A 202 8.03 4.17 -5.34
CA ILE A 202 8.98 5.08 -4.71
C ILE A 202 9.91 4.36 -3.74
N SER A 203 9.40 3.38 -2.97
CA SER A 203 10.20 2.58 -2.06
C SER A 203 11.33 1.86 -2.79
N LEU A 204 11.14 1.52 -4.06
CA LEU A 204 12.14 0.88 -4.93
C LEU A 204 13.05 1.87 -5.67
N GLY A 205 12.96 3.17 -5.40
CA GLY A 205 13.75 4.21 -6.05
C GLY A 205 13.24 4.64 -7.43
N CYS A 206 11.97 4.34 -7.76
CA CYS A 206 11.36 4.71 -9.03
C CYS A 206 10.74 6.10 -8.98
N PHE A 207 11.19 7.00 -9.85
CA PHE A 207 10.63 8.36 -9.98
C PHE A 207 10.57 8.85 -11.43
N GLU A 208 11.04 8.06 -12.39
CA GLU A 208 11.13 8.44 -13.80
C GLU A 208 9.99 7.83 -14.61
N GLU A 209 9.56 8.56 -15.64
CA GLU A 209 8.56 8.09 -16.62
C GLU A 209 7.29 7.52 -15.96
N LEU A 210 6.85 8.14 -14.86
CA LEU A 210 5.70 7.69 -14.08
C LEU A 210 4.41 7.82 -14.88
N LYS A 211 3.54 6.81 -14.78
CA LYS A 211 2.24 6.76 -15.44
C LYS A 211 1.17 6.34 -14.45
N VAL A 212 0.00 6.96 -14.56
CA VAL A 212 -1.19 6.69 -13.74
C VAL A 212 -2.31 6.24 -14.65
N LEU A 213 -2.86 5.06 -14.37
CA LEU A 213 -4.12 4.57 -14.93
C LEU A 213 -5.18 4.63 -13.83
N PRO A 214 -6.08 5.62 -13.83
CA PRO A 214 -7.09 5.81 -12.80
C PRO A 214 -7.91 4.55 -12.57
N VAL A 215 -8.08 4.16 -11.32
CA VAL A 215 -9.11 3.21 -10.89
C VAL A 215 -10.10 4.03 -10.08
N VAL A 216 -11.08 4.60 -10.78
CA VAL A 216 -12.09 5.48 -10.19
C VAL A 216 -13.47 4.89 -10.43
N ASP A 217 -14.27 4.86 -9.39
CA ASP A 217 -15.70 4.59 -9.45
C ASP A 217 -16.41 5.55 -8.51
N ALA A 218 -17.64 5.91 -8.84
CA ALA A 218 -18.40 6.89 -8.09
C ALA A 218 -19.91 6.69 -8.30
N PRO A 219 -20.75 7.04 -7.32
CA PRO A 219 -22.20 6.88 -7.42
C PRO A 219 -22.86 7.79 -8.46
N ASN A 220 -22.17 8.84 -8.91
CA ASN A 220 -22.63 9.72 -9.97
C ASN A 220 -21.46 10.31 -10.76
N GLN A 221 -21.80 10.80 -11.96
CA GLN A 221 -20.83 11.32 -12.93
C GLN A 221 -20.15 12.62 -12.49
N GLU A 222 -20.80 13.44 -11.65
CA GLU A 222 -20.22 14.70 -11.18
C GLU A 222 -19.02 14.44 -10.26
N ILE A 223 -19.18 13.53 -9.29
CA ILE A 223 -18.10 13.10 -8.39
C ILE A 223 -16.98 12.43 -9.18
N GLU A 224 -17.32 11.51 -10.10
CA GLU A 224 -16.32 10.83 -10.95
C GLU A 224 -15.49 11.85 -11.75
N ALA A 225 -16.15 12.81 -12.41
CA ALA A 225 -15.48 13.83 -13.20
C ALA A 225 -14.60 14.73 -12.35
N GLN A 226 -15.03 15.07 -11.13
CA GLN A 226 -14.23 15.89 -10.22
C GLN A 226 -12.99 15.13 -9.70
N ILE A 227 -13.11 13.84 -9.37
CA ILE A 227 -11.96 13.00 -8.99
C ILE A 227 -10.97 12.89 -10.15
N LEU A 228 -11.45 12.60 -11.36
CA LEU A 228 -10.59 12.51 -12.55
C LEU A 228 -9.88 13.84 -12.85
N LYS A 229 -10.57 14.98 -12.68
CA LYS A 229 -9.96 16.31 -12.79
C LYS A 229 -8.88 16.54 -11.74
N ASN A 230 -9.09 16.11 -10.50
CA ASN A 230 -8.08 16.21 -9.46
C ASN A 230 -6.86 15.33 -9.80
N MET A 231 -7.07 14.12 -10.35
CA MET A 231 -5.98 13.26 -10.82
C MET A 231 -5.17 13.90 -11.96
N ASP A 232 -5.83 14.57 -12.91
CA ASP A 232 -5.18 15.32 -13.98
C ASP A 232 -4.32 16.49 -13.45
N ASN A 233 -4.85 17.23 -12.47
CA ASN A 233 -4.10 18.28 -11.78
C ASN A 233 -2.87 17.72 -11.04
N PHE A 234 -3.05 16.63 -10.29
CA PHE A 234 -1.97 15.95 -9.57
C PHE A 234 -0.89 15.46 -10.55
N ALA A 235 -1.30 14.77 -11.61
CA ALA A 235 -0.40 14.24 -12.63
C ALA A 235 0.40 15.37 -13.30
N SER A 236 -0.27 16.47 -13.63
CA SER A 236 0.37 17.68 -14.18
C SER A 236 1.36 18.32 -13.19
N LYS A 237 1.01 18.42 -11.90
CA LYS A 237 1.87 19.00 -10.85
C LYS A 237 3.20 18.24 -10.73
N TYR A 238 3.15 16.92 -10.82
CA TYR A 238 4.32 16.04 -10.60
C TYR A 238 4.93 15.47 -11.89
N ASN A 239 4.51 15.95 -13.06
CA ASN A 239 4.98 15.47 -14.37
C ASN A 239 4.82 13.95 -14.55
N ILE A 240 3.62 13.47 -14.26
CA ILE A 240 3.19 12.07 -14.38
C ILE A 240 2.25 11.97 -15.59
N GLU A 241 2.41 10.94 -16.42
CA GLU A 241 1.51 10.69 -17.54
C GLU A 241 0.17 10.11 -17.04
N LEU A 242 -0.94 10.80 -17.30
CA LEU A 242 -2.27 10.27 -17.04
C LEU A 242 -2.77 9.48 -18.26
N ILE A 243 -2.95 8.18 -18.11
CA ILE A 243 -3.48 7.29 -19.15
C ILE A 243 -4.97 7.07 -18.89
N SER A 244 -5.78 7.41 -19.89
CA SER A 244 -7.22 7.12 -19.84
C SER A 244 -7.47 5.63 -19.69
N ALA A 245 -8.30 5.27 -18.72
CA ALA A 245 -8.60 3.89 -18.39
C ALA A 245 -10.10 3.70 -18.10
N GLU A 246 -10.58 2.48 -18.29
CA GLU A 246 -11.97 2.15 -18.00
C GLU A 246 -12.23 2.08 -16.49
N SER A 247 -13.38 2.66 -16.07
CA SER A 247 -13.92 2.58 -14.71
C SER A 247 -14.64 1.25 -14.47
N PRO A 248 -14.62 0.70 -13.23
CA PRO A 248 -15.42 -0.46 -12.84
C PRO A 248 -16.95 -0.32 -13.01
N LYS A 249 -17.49 0.91 -13.01
CA LYS A 249 -18.93 1.22 -13.19
C LYS A 249 -19.85 0.45 -12.23
N ARG A 250 -19.44 0.29 -10.97
CA ARG A 250 -20.25 -0.28 -9.89
C ARG A 250 -21.01 0.77 -9.09
N ASN A 251 -20.85 2.05 -9.42
CA ASN A 251 -21.53 3.18 -8.79
C ASN A 251 -21.22 3.28 -7.28
N LYS A 252 -20.00 2.90 -6.88
CA LYS A 252 -19.50 3.01 -5.50
C LYS A 252 -18.21 3.80 -5.50
N LEU A 253 -17.99 4.58 -4.44
CA LEU A 253 -16.78 5.36 -4.32
C LEU A 253 -15.54 4.45 -4.30
N LEU A 254 -14.63 4.67 -5.23
CA LEU A 254 -13.32 4.02 -5.26
C LEU A 254 -12.33 5.01 -5.86
N ILE A 255 -11.20 5.19 -5.18
CA ILE A 255 -10.15 6.09 -5.66
C ILE A 255 -8.82 5.37 -5.56
N GLY A 256 -8.16 5.17 -6.68
CA GLY A 256 -6.81 4.64 -6.72
C GLY A 256 -6.27 4.60 -8.13
N ALA A 257 -5.20 3.86 -8.32
CA ALA A 257 -4.54 3.78 -9.62
C ALA A 257 -3.77 2.48 -9.78
N THR A 258 -3.70 2.03 -11.04
CA THR A 258 -2.58 1.20 -11.47
C THR A 258 -1.48 2.13 -11.96
N LEU A 259 -0.26 1.86 -11.52
CA LEU A 259 0.88 2.71 -11.75
C LEU A 259 1.96 1.99 -12.52
N PHE A 260 2.71 2.79 -13.28
CA PHE A 260 3.91 2.33 -13.97
C PHE A 260 5.02 3.36 -13.77
N GLY A 261 6.26 2.89 -13.79
CA GLY A 261 7.43 3.75 -13.83
C GLY A 261 8.64 3.02 -14.37
N SER A 262 9.66 3.78 -14.75
CA SER A 262 10.92 3.26 -15.26
C SER A 262 12.02 3.36 -14.20
N LEU A 263 12.81 2.30 -14.06
CA LEU A 263 13.95 2.22 -13.17
C LEU A 263 15.19 1.74 -13.94
N ARG A 264 16.15 2.64 -14.16
CA ARG A 264 17.42 2.34 -14.87
C ARG A 264 18.55 1.90 -13.91
N LYS A 265 18.15 1.32 -12.78
CA LYS A 265 18.99 0.83 -11.68
C LYS A 265 18.58 -0.59 -11.31
N GLU A 266 19.42 -1.32 -10.61
CA GLU A 266 18.97 -2.56 -9.96
C GLU A 266 18.07 -2.23 -8.77
N PRO A 267 16.88 -2.86 -8.63
CA PRO A 267 15.99 -2.60 -7.51
C PRO A 267 16.58 -3.11 -6.18
N PRO A 268 16.31 -2.44 -5.05
CA PRO A 268 16.78 -2.84 -3.71
C PRO A 268 16.02 -4.06 -3.19
N THR A 269 16.27 -5.22 -3.79
CA THR A 269 15.58 -6.49 -3.52
C THR A 269 16.54 -7.59 -3.08
N LYS A 270 17.75 -7.22 -2.63
CA LYS A 270 18.83 -8.16 -2.26
C LYS A 270 18.66 -8.71 -0.84
N LEU A 271 17.45 -9.14 -0.50
CA LEU A 271 17.08 -9.69 0.82
C LEU A 271 18.00 -10.87 1.24
N ASN A 272 18.42 -11.68 0.27
CA ASN A 272 19.33 -12.81 0.50
C ASN A 272 20.72 -12.38 1.00
N LEU A 273 21.14 -11.14 0.74
CA LEU A 273 22.43 -10.59 1.16
C LEU A 273 22.38 -9.89 2.52
N LEU A 274 21.20 -9.73 3.14
CA LEU A 274 21.08 -9.15 4.47
C LEU A 274 21.85 -9.99 5.51
N ASP A 275 22.68 -9.33 6.32
CA ASP A 275 23.53 -9.97 7.32
C ASP A 275 23.72 -9.08 8.57
N SER A 276 24.33 -9.66 9.60
CA SER A 276 24.53 -9.05 10.91
C SER A 276 25.20 -7.68 10.81
N GLY A 277 24.64 -6.70 11.53
CA GLY A 277 25.19 -5.35 11.66
C GLY A 277 24.76 -4.38 10.57
N MET A 278 23.95 -4.81 9.59
CA MET A 278 23.23 -3.88 8.73
C MET A 278 22.17 -3.13 9.53
N GLU A 279 21.98 -1.85 9.22
CA GLU A 279 21.10 -0.94 9.94
C GLU A 279 19.80 -0.72 9.17
N ILE A 280 18.75 -0.41 9.93
CA ILE A 280 17.42 -0.10 9.41
C ILE A 280 17.14 1.37 9.72
N LEU A 281 16.94 2.15 8.66
CA LEU A 281 16.58 3.56 8.75
C LEU A 281 15.17 3.76 8.19
N VAL A 282 14.37 4.59 8.85
CA VAL A 282 13.10 5.07 8.30
C VAL A 282 13.24 6.52 7.89
N THR A 283 12.58 6.92 6.81
CA THR A 283 12.73 8.27 6.25
C THR A 283 12.06 9.37 7.08
N ARG A 284 11.06 9.03 7.89
CA ARG A 284 10.35 9.95 8.79
C ARG A 284 9.61 9.17 9.89
N PRO A 285 9.20 9.81 10.99
CA PRO A 285 8.26 9.24 11.93
C PRO A 285 6.95 8.80 11.25
N PHE A 286 6.34 7.71 11.73
CA PHE A 286 5.15 7.08 11.17
C PHE A 286 4.00 6.97 12.20
N GLY A 287 2.95 6.20 11.90
CA GLY A 287 1.71 6.15 12.67
C GLY A 287 0.69 7.21 12.25
N ASP A 288 0.69 7.59 10.96
CA ASP A 288 -0.09 8.70 10.41
C ASP A 288 -1.62 8.51 10.54
N LEU A 289 -2.09 7.26 10.67
CA LEU A 289 -3.53 6.98 10.76
C LEU A 289 -4.11 7.14 12.18
N ALA A 290 -3.27 7.16 13.22
CA ALA A 290 -3.76 7.25 14.60
C ALA A 290 -4.47 8.59 14.88
N PRO A 291 -3.91 9.79 14.57
CA PRO A 291 -4.60 11.06 14.80
C PRO A 291 -5.95 11.16 14.08
N ILE A 292 -6.06 10.60 12.87
CA ILE A 292 -7.31 10.57 12.10
C ILE A 292 -8.37 9.76 12.85
N ASN A 293 -7.99 8.57 13.33
CA ASN A 293 -8.90 7.67 14.04
C ASN A 293 -9.34 8.22 15.40
N VAL A 294 -8.41 8.78 16.16
CA VAL A 294 -8.73 9.44 17.44
C VAL A 294 -9.69 10.60 17.21
N PHE A 295 -9.43 11.44 16.20
CA PHE A 295 -10.28 12.58 15.90
C PHE A 295 -11.71 12.15 15.58
N LEU A 296 -11.87 11.20 14.66
CA LEU A 296 -13.18 10.73 14.23
C LEU A 296 -13.96 10.08 15.38
N SER A 297 -13.27 9.31 16.21
CA SER A 297 -13.88 8.67 17.39
C SER A 297 -14.35 9.69 18.40
N CYS A 298 -13.57 10.74 18.67
CA CYS A 298 -13.96 11.83 19.57
C CYS A 298 -15.12 12.68 19.05
N VAL A 299 -15.23 12.87 17.73
CA VAL A 299 -16.37 13.58 17.12
C VAL A 299 -17.63 12.71 17.13
N ALA A 300 -17.48 11.40 16.94
CA ALA A 300 -18.58 10.44 16.89
C ALA A 300 -19.16 10.13 18.28
N ASP A 301 -18.32 9.99 19.31
CA ASP A 301 -18.71 9.64 20.68
C ASP A 301 -18.04 10.57 21.71
N GLU A 302 -18.86 11.22 22.53
CA GLU A 302 -18.42 12.14 23.58
C GLU A 302 -17.64 11.45 24.72
N ASN A 303 -17.75 10.12 24.85
CA ASN A 303 -16.97 9.38 25.84
C ASN A 303 -15.48 9.41 25.50
N PHE A 304 -15.12 9.15 24.23
CA PHE A 304 -13.72 9.24 23.79
C PHE A 304 -13.17 10.66 23.94
N LEU A 305 -14.00 11.68 23.72
CA LEU A 305 -13.60 13.07 23.97
C LEU A 305 -13.28 13.32 25.44
N LYS A 306 -14.10 12.81 26.38
CA LYS A 306 -13.82 12.94 27.82
C LYS A 306 -12.56 12.17 28.25
N ASP A 307 -12.34 11.00 27.66
CA ASP A 307 -11.15 10.19 27.94
C ASP A 307 -9.88 10.92 27.44
N LEU A 308 -9.95 11.54 26.25
CA LEU A 308 -8.90 12.38 25.69
C LEU A 308 -8.61 13.60 26.58
N GLU A 309 -9.65 14.29 27.04
CA GLU A 309 -9.51 15.45 27.95
C GLU A 309 -8.88 15.04 29.30
N THR A 310 -9.16 13.82 29.77
CA THR A 310 -8.59 13.28 31.01
C THR A 310 -7.07 13.07 30.91
N ILE A 311 -6.56 12.75 29.72
CA ILE A 311 -5.12 12.65 29.46
C ILE A 311 -4.48 13.99 29.05
N GLY A 312 -5.24 15.09 29.08
CA GLY A 312 -4.73 16.45 28.93
C GLY A 312 -4.74 17.01 27.51
N TYR A 313 -5.41 16.36 26.56
CA TYR A 313 -5.53 16.82 25.17
C TYR A 313 -6.96 17.25 24.85
N THR A 314 -7.08 18.24 23.96
CA THR A 314 -8.36 18.73 23.46
C THR A 314 -8.65 18.19 22.07
N LEU A 315 -9.91 18.30 21.62
CA LEU A 315 -10.26 17.97 20.23
C LEU A 315 -9.46 18.81 19.21
N GLU A 316 -9.13 20.06 19.55
CA GLU A 316 -8.32 20.93 18.69
C GLU A 316 -6.87 20.44 18.55
N ASP A 317 -6.30 19.83 19.59
CA ASP A 317 -4.97 19.23 19.53
C ASP A 317 -4.93 18.06 18.54
N VAL A 318 -5.93 17.17 18.61
CA VAL A 318 -6.03 16.02 17.69
C VAL A 318 -6.34 16.49 16.27
N GLN A 319 -7.20 17.50 16.09
CA GLN A 319 -7.47 18.10 14.79
C GLN A 319 -6.18 18.63 14.14
N ARG A 320 -5.35 19.36 14.89
CA ARG A 320 -4.05 19.86 14.37
C ARG A 320 -3.13 18.72 13.95
N ALA A 321 -3.08 17.63 14.71
CA ALA A 321 -2.31 16.45 14.35
C ALA A 321 -2.86 15.76 13.10
N LYS A 322 -4.19 15.58 13.01
CA LYS A 322 -4.90 15.06 11.83
C LYS A 322 -4.56 15.86 10.57
N ASP A 323 -4.65 17.18 10.64
CA ASP A 323 -4.41 18.04 9.48
C ASP A 323 -2.93 17.99 9.06
N SER A 324 -2.01 17.92 10.02
CA SER A 324 -0.57 17.80 9.73
C SER A 324 -0.20 16.46 9.09
N VAL A 325 -0.79 15.34 9.52
CA VAL A 325 -0.56 14.03 8.85
C VAL A 325 -1.13 14.04 7.44
N ILE A 326 -2.34 14.58 7.26
CA ILE A 326 -2.99 14.69 5.96
C ILE A 326 -2.15 15.51 4.98
N GLU A 327 -1.59 16.64 5.41
CA GLU A 327 -0.71 17.46 4.59
C GLU A 327 0.49 16.67 4.08
N THR A 328 1.09 15.82 4.93
CA THR A 328 2.19 14.94 4.52
C THR A 328 1.76 13.85 3.55
N MET A 329 0.62 13.20 3.81
CA MET A 329 0.11 12.13 2.94
C MET A 329 -0.32 12.64 1.55
N ASN A 330 -0.62 13.94 1.43
CA ASN A 330 -1.08 14.61 0.22
C ASN A 330 0.02 14.78 -0.85
N GLU A 331 1.29 14.61 -0.48
CA GLU A 331 2.42 14.75 -1.39
C GLU A 331 3.14 13.41 -1.63
N PRO A 332 3.51 13.08 -2.89
CA PRO A 332 4.25 11.86 -3.18
C PRO A 332 5.71 12.00 -2.71
N ASN A 333 6.26 10.90 -2.18
CA ASN A 333 7.64 10.82 -1.67
C ASN A 333 8.74 10.81 -2.78
N LEU A 334 8.59 11.60 -3.85
CA LEU A 334 9.50 11.59 -5.02
C LEU A 334 10.95 11.97 -4.66
N ALA A 335 11.15 12.80 -3.64
CA ALA A 335 12.49 13.13 -3.15
C ALA A 335 13.18 11.91 -2.52
N VAL A 336 12.43 11.10 -1.76
CA VAL A 336 12.91 9.81 -1.22
C VAL A 336 13.30 8.87 -2.35
N ALA A 337 12.47 8.73 -3.39
CA ALA A 337 12.78 7.87 -4.53
C ALA A 337 14.11 8.27 -5.20
N LYS A 338 14.36 9.57 -5.41
CA LYS A 338 15.61 10.07 -5.98
C LYS A 338 16.82 9.76 -5.11
N ILE A 339 16.68 9.88 -3.79
CA ILE A 339 17.74 9.56 -2.84
C ILE A 339 18.01 8.05 -2.87
N ILE A 340 16.98 7.20 -2.79
CA ILE A 340 17.14 5.74 -2.90
C ILE A 340 17.87 5.40 -4.20
N ASN A 341 17.39 5.91 -5.34
CA ASN A 341 17.96 5.66 -6.66
C ASN A 341 19.46 6.01 -6.76
N LYS A 342 19.90 7.09 -6.10
CA LYS A 342 21.31 7.50 -6.04
C LYS A 342 22.22 6.40 -5.46
N TYR A 343 21.72 5.60 -4.53
CA TYR A 343 22.45 4.51 -3.87
C TYR A 343 22.08 3.12 -4.41
N LEU A 344 21.53 3.05 -5.63
CA LEU A 344 21.35 1.80 -6.36
C LEU A 344 22.40 1.67 -7.47
N PRO A 345 22.89 0.46 -7.76
CA PRO A 345 23.82 0.26 -8.86
C PRO A 345 23.09 0.47 -10.18
N ASP A 346 23.79 0.97 -11.20
CA ASP A 346 23.22 1.06 -12.54
C ASP A 346 22.77 -0.31 -13.04
N PHE A 347 21.75 -0.33 -13.90
CA PHE A 347 21.24 -1.55 -14.49
C PHE A 347 22.37 -2.39 -15.12
N GLY A 348 22.47 -3.66 -14.72
CA GLY A 348 23.48 -4.60 -15.19
C GLY A 348 24.89 -4.42 -14.60
N ASN A 349 25.11 -3.44 -13.73
CA ASN A 349 26.36 -3.31 -12.97
C ASN A 349 26.38 -4.27 -11.77
N ASN A 350 27.59 -4.53 -11.25
CA ASN A 350 27.76 -5.36 -10.07
C ASN A 350 27.19 -4.68 -8.82
N PHE A 351 26.61 -5.49 -7.95
CA PHE A 351 26.18 -5.05 -6.62
C PHE A 351 27.36 -5.02 -5.65
N ASP A 352 27.44 -3.96 -4.84
CA ASP A 352 28.39 -3.81 -3.73
C ASP A 352 27.63 -3.44 -2.44
N ILE A 353 27.79 -4.27 -1.41
CA ILE A 353 27.17 -4.10 -0.09
C ILE A 353 27.62 -2.82 0.61
N HIS A 354 28.82 -2.32 0.29
CA HIS A 354 29.39 -1.13 0.90
C HIS A 354 29.02 0.17 0.19
N GLU A 355 28.40 0.09 -0.99
CA GLU A 355 28.03 1.27 -1.80
C GLU A 355 26.51 1.36 -2.04
N HIS A 356 25.77 0.27 -1.86
CA HIS A 356 24.37 0.19 -2.29
C HIS A 356 23.39 -0.21 -1.19
N ILE A 357 22.15 0.23 -1.38
CA ILE A 357 21.00 -0.20 -0.58
C ILE A 357 20.67 -1.66 -0.89
N LEU A 358 20.45 -2.48 0.14
CA LEU A 358 20.10 -3.89 -0.02
C LEU A 358 18.61 -4.10 -0.17
N ALA A 359 17.83 -3.47 0.70
CA ALA A 359 16.39 -3.64 0.78
C ALA A 359 15.69 -2.35 1.20
N THR A 360 14.45 -2.21 0.76
CA THR A 360 13.54 -1.15 1.19
C THR A 360 12.13 -1.71 1.42
N GLY A 361 11.27 -0.93 2.07
CA GLY A 361 9.87 -1.27 2.27
C GLY A 361 9.00 -0.06 2.58
N ASP A 362 7.75 -0.07 2.11
CA ASP A 362 6.74 0.95 2.43
C ASP A 362 6.11 0.74 3.83
N LEU A 363 6.23 1.73 4.72
CA LEU A 363 5.58 1.73 6.04
C LEU A 363 4.15 2.31 5.96
N SER A 364 3.25 1.60 5.27
CA SER A 364 1.84 1.96 5.15
C SER A 364 0.92 1.12 6.05
N GLY A 365 -0.06 0.41 5.48
CA GLY A 365 -1.13 -0.26 6.22
C GLY A 365 -0.63 -1.28 7.27
N PRO A 366 0.35 -2.15 6.95
CA PRO A 366 0.93 -3.08 7.93
C PRO A 366 1.73 -2.41 9.06
N GLY A 367 2.14 -1.15 8.91
CA GLY A 367 3.02 -0.46 9.87
C GLY A 367 4.30 -1.25 10.17
N ILE A 368 4.65 -1.38 11.45
CA ILE A 368 5.83 -2.12 11.92
C ILE A 368 5.89 -3.59 11.42
N MET A 369 4.75 -4.19 11.06
CA MET A 369 4.72 -5.59 10.61
C MET A 369 5.47 -5.83 9.30
N ILE A 370 5.83 -4.79 8.54
CA ILE A 370 6.70 -4.95 7.37
C ILE A 370 8.07 -5.54 7.73
N PHE A 371 8.60 -5.25 8.92
CA PHE A 371 9.86 -5.84 9.36
C PHE A 371 9.74 -7.34 9.60
N LYS A 372 8.56 -7.82 10.01
CA LYS A 372 8.29 -9.26 10.12
C LYS A 372 8.31 -9.91 8.74
N GLU A 373 7.66 -9.29 7.76
CA GLU A 373 7.68 -9.76 6.38
C GLU A 373 9.10 -9.79 5.79
N HIS A 374 9.90 -8.74 6.01
CA HIS A 374 11.31 -8.73 5.58
C HIS A 374 12.14 -9.79 6.29
N ALA A 375 11.96 -9.97 7.60
CA ALA A 375 12.67 -10.99 8.38
C ALA A 375 12.39 -12.40 7.84
N ASP A 376 11.12 -12.71 7.55
CA ASP A 376 10.69 -13.99 6.98
C ASP A 376 11.22 -14.20 5.56
N ASN A 377 11.04 -13.21 4.69
CA ASN A 377 11.46 -13.31 3.29
C ASN A 377 12.99 -13.43 3.14
N ALA A 378 13.75 -12.76 4.01
CA ALA A 378 15.21 -12.79 4.00
C ALA A 378 15.83 -13.94 4.82
N ASN A 379 15.05 -14.65 5.63
CA ASN A 379 15.52 -15.60 6.64
C ASN A 379 16.57 -14.98 7.56
N VAL A 380 16.24 -13.83 8.14
CA VAL A 380 17.09 -13.09 9.09
C VAL A 380 16.31 -12.80 10.36
N ASP A 381 17.04 -12.56 11.45
CA ASP A 381 16.44 -12.00 12.66
C ASP A 381 16.75 -10.49 12.71
N ILE A 382 15.79 -9.71 13.23
CA ILE A 382 15.83 -8.26 13.28
C ILE A 382 15.67 -7.79 14.73
N SER A 383 16.41 -6.75 15.12
CA SER A 383 16.17 -5.97 16.33
C SER A 383 15.64 -4.61 15.93
N ILE A 384 14.49 -4.21 16.46
CA ILE A 384 13.96 -2.85 16.38
C ILE A 384 14.07 -2.26 17.78
N ASP A 385 14.92 -1.25 17.90
CA ASP A 385 15.37 -0.67 19.15
C ASP A 385 14.51 0.54 19.57
N ASN A 386 13.89 1.23 18.60
CA ASN A 386 12.92 2.28 18.84
C ASN A 386 11.86 2.33 17.72
N LEU A 387 10.74 3.00 17.98
CA LEU A 387 9.68 3.22 17.00
C LEU A 387 9.34 4.71 16.93
N PRO A 388 9.85 5.44 15.92
CA PRO A 388 9.61 6.87 15.80
C PRO A 388 8.17 7.10 15.33
N LEU A 389 7.30 7.39 16.29
CA LEU A 389 5.91 7.78 16.03
C LEU A 389 5.80 9.29 15.96
N ARG A 390 5.02 9.80 15.00
CA ARG A 390 4.83 11.24 14.84
C ARG A 390 4.00 11.86 15.97
N TYR A 391 2.99 11.13 16.44
CA TYR A 391 2.09 11.53 17.52
C TYR A 391 1.89 10.34 18.49
N PRO A 392 2.93 9.97 19.27
CA PRO A 392 2.89 8.80 20.16
C PRO A 392 1.73 8.84 21.16
N GLU A 393 1.32 10.03 21.60
CA GLU A 393 0.17 10.23 22.48
C GLU A 393 -1.14 9.74 21.86
N PHE A 394 -1.36 9.97 20.57
CA PHE A 394 -2.59 9.58 19.87
C PHE A 394 -2.51 8.14 19.40
N VAL A 395 -1.32 7.61 19.12
CA VAL A 395 -1.09 6.18 18.91
C VAL A 395 -1.44 5.40 20.17
N LYS A 396 -0.94 5.84 21.33
CA LYS A 396 -1.27 5.21 22.61
C LYS A 396 -2.76 5.31 22.92
N PHE A 397 -3.36 6.49 22.76
CA PHE A 397 -4.79 6.65 22.97
C PHE A 397 -5.62 5.72 22.05
N ALA A 398 -5.27 5.62 20.77
CA ALA A 398 -5.94 4.72 19.83
C ALA A 398 -5.80 3.26 20.24
N THR A 399 -4.62 2.87 20.73
CA THR A 399 -4.34 1.50 21.19
C THR A 399 -5.11 1.15 22.46
N ASP A 400 -5.03 2.00 23.49
CA ASP A 400 -5.68 1.78 24.80
C ASP A 400 -7.22 1.72 24.67
N ASN A 401 -7.78 2.43 23.69
CA ASN A 401 -9.22 2.47 23.42
C ASN A 401 -9.67 1.52 22.30
N PHE A 402 -8.80 0.64 21.80
CA PHE A 402 -9.08 -0.32 20.73
C PHE A 402 -9.68 0.34 19.47
N LEU A 403 -9.24 1.56 19.17
CA LEU A 403 -9.65 2.29 17.96
C LEU A 403 -8.93 1.77 16.72
N MET A 404 -7.78 1.12 16.90
CA MET A 404 -6.97 0.53 15.84
C MET A 404 -6.25 -0.73 16.35
N ASP A 405 -6.17 -1.77 15.52
CA ASP A 405 -5.39 -2.98 15.83
C ASP A 405 -3.89 -2.72 15.87
N ASN A 406 -3.42 -1.78 15.04
CA ASN A 406 -2.03 -1.38 14.91
C ASN A 406 -1.93 0.14 14.71
N GLY A 407 -1.59 0.87 15.77
CA GLY A 407 -1.42 2.32 15.75
C GLY A 407 -0.17 2.79 15.00
N THR A 408 0.73 1.87 14.59
CA THR A 408 1.89 2.20 13.74
C THR A 408 1.56 2.34 12.25
N ALA A 409 0.32 2.03 11.85
CA ALA A 409 -0.11 2.06 10.46
C ALA A 409 -0.12 3.48 9.86
N GLY A 410 0.16 3.56 8.56
CA GLY A 410 0.16 4.78 7.76
C GLY A 410 -0.50 4.60 6.39
N THR A 411 -0.62 5.69 5.66
CA THR A 411 -1.01 5.75 4.23
C THR A 411 -0.04 6.69 3.55
N ASN A 412 0.49 6.34 2.37
CA ASN A 412 1.61 7.08 1.76
C ASN A 412 2.76 7.29 2.79
N GLY A 413 3.15 6.18 3.40
CA GLY A 413 3.93 6.14 4.63
C GLY A 413 5.39 6.55 4.49
N ALA A 414 6.13 6.40 5.58
CA ALA A 414 7.59 6.45 5.54
C ALA A 414 8.15 5.28 4.70
N VAL A 415 9.41 5.37 4.30
CA VAL A 415 10.11 4.26 3.65
C VAL A 415 11.17 3.73 4.59
N ALA A 416 11.21 2.42 4.79
CA ALA A 416 12.30 1.74 5.46
C ALA A 416 13.43 1.47 4.45
N VAL A 417 14.68 1.65 4.88
CA VAL A 417 15.89 1.42 4.11
C VAL A 417 16.82 0.55 4.95
N ILE A 418 17.30 -0.55 4.36
CA ILE A 418 18.23 -1.48 4.99
C ILE A 418 19.54 -1.51 4.19
N ALA A 419 20.63 -1.09 4.83
CA ALA A 419 21.94 -0.99 4.22
C ALA A 419 23.07 -1.12 5.26
N SER A 420 24.32 -1.08 4.80
CA SER A 420 25.47 -0.99 5.69
C SER A 420 25.51 0.38 6.42
N PRO A 421 26.10 0.47 7.63
CA PRO A 421 26.08 1.70 8.42
C PRO A 421 26.62 2.95 7.70
N ASN A 422 27.69 2.80 6.90
CA ASN A 422 28.27 3.91 6.13
C ASN A 422 27.30 4.48 5.06
N ILE A 423 26.46 3.62 4.49
CA ILE A 423 25.44 4.02 3.51
C ILE A 423 24.24 4.64 4.22
N ILE A 424 23.83 4.08 5.35
CA ILE A 424 22.77 4.64 6.19
C ILE A 424 23.11 6.06 6.66
N GLU A 425 24.34 6.33 7.08
CA GLU A 425 24.81 7.68 7.43
C GLU A 425 24.68 8.65 6.24
N SER A 426 25.11 8.23 5.05
CA SER A 426 25.05 9.05 3.83
C SER A 426 23.63 9.35 3.39
N ILE A 427 22.75 8.35 3.43
CA ILE A 427 21.32 8.47 3.12
C ILE A 427 20.63 9.38 4.14
N SER A 428 20.94 9.24 5.43
CA SER A 428 20.41 10.09 6.49
C SER A 428 20.74 11.57 6.23
N LEU A 429 21.96 11.89 5.82
CA LEU A 429 22.36 13.26 5.49
C LEU A 429 21.59 13.82 4.29
N ASP A 430 21.42 13.03 3.22
CA ASP A 430 20.67 13.46 2.03
C ASP A 430 19.18 13.66 2.32
N LEU A 431 18.59 12.78 3.14
CA LEU A 431 17.20 12.88 3.59
C LEU A 431 16.98 14.13 4.44
N SER A 432 17.83 14.36 5.45
CA SER A 432 17.75 15.57 6.28
C SER A 432 17.95 16.84 5.46
N ALA A 433 18.88 16.85 4.49
CA ALA A 433 19.07 17.97 3.58
C ALA A 433 17.84 18.24 2.68
N SER A 434 17.01 17.22 2.46
CA SER A 434 15.75 17.31 1.71
C SER A 434 14.53 17.57 2.61
N GLY A 435 14.73 17.88 3.90
CA GLY A 435 13.67 18.24 4.84
C GLY A 435 12.97 17.07 5.53
N TYR A 436 13.51 15.85 5.41
CA TYR A 436 12.99 14.67 6.10
C TYR A 436 13.61 14.54 7.51
N ASP A 437 13.01 13.69 8.34
CA ASP A 437 13.47 13.35 9.70
C ASP A 437 13.88 11.87 9.77
N PRO A 438 15.01 11.49 9.14
CA PRO A 438 15.43 10.10 9.09
C PRO A 438 15.90 9.62 10.46
N GLN A 439 15.49 8.40 10.84
CA GLN A 439 15.89 7.80 12.12
C GLN A 439 16.32 6.35 11.92
N ILE A 440 17.45 5.99 12.53
CA ILE A 440 17.88 4.59 12.63
C ILE A 440 17.05 3.94 13.73
N ILE A 441 16.34 2.88 13.38
CA ILE A 441 15.38 2.25 14.28
C ILE A 441 15.79 0.86 14.75
N GLY A 442 16.83 0.30 14.14
CA GLY A 442 17.20 -1.08 14.41
C GLY A 442 18.27 -1.61 13.49
N ARG A 443 18.45 -2.93 13.53
CA ARG A 443 19.50 -3.65 12.81
C ARG A 443 19.14 -5.09 12.52
N ILE A 444 19.79 -5.64 11.51
CA ILE A 444 19.80 -7.07 11.23
C ILE A 444 20.75 -7.76 12.23
N LEU A 445 20.27 -8.80 12.90
CA LEU A 445 21.05 -9.60 13.86
C LEU A 445 21.86 -10.72 13.19
N GLY A 446 21.48 -11.08 11.96
CA GLY A 446 22.11 -12.13 11.16
C GLY A 446 21.07 -13.09 10.58
N LYS A 447 21.53 -14.15 9.91
CA LYS A 447 20.65 -15.22 9.42
C LYS A 447 19.89 -15.88 10.58
N GLY A 448 18.61 -16.16 10.36
CA GLY A 448 17.69 -16.59 11.42
C GLY A 448 16.39 -17.19 10.87
N THR A 449 15.38 -17.22 11.72
CA THR A 449 14.07 -17.83 11.40
C THR A 449 12.97 -16.80 11.21
N GLY A 450 13.33 -15.53 10.98
CA GLY A 450 12.36 -14.45 10.78
C GLY A 450 11.88 -13.83 12.09
N ILE A 451 12.69 -13.87 13.15
CA ILE A 451 12.33 -13.28 14.45
C ILE A 451 12.51 -11.76 14.38
N VAL A 452 11.53 -11.02 14.88
CA VAL A 452 11.65 -9.57 15.09
C VAL A 452 11.58 -9.28 16.58
N LYS A 453 12.67 -8.78 17.14
CA LYS A 453 12.77 -8.37 18.54
C LYS A 453 12.40 -6.90 18.68
N VAL A 454 11.57 -6.62 19.68
CA VAL A 454 11.05 -5.28 19.98
C VAL A 454 11.04 -5.05 21.49
N SER A 455 11.09 -3.78 21.89
CA SER A 455 10.91 -3.34 23.26
C SER A 455 9.46 -3.52 23.74
N GLU A 456 9.26 -3.50 25.07
CA GLU A 456 7.93 -3.73 25.67
C GLU A 456 6.90 -2.63 25.37
N ASP A 457 7.37 -1.43 25.06
CA ASP A 457 6.56 -0.25 24.69
C ASP A 457 5.76 -0.46 23.40
N VAL A 458 6.08 -1.46 22.57
CA VAL A 458 5.26 -1.85 21.42
C VAL A 458 3.81 -2.17 21.81
N LYS A 459 3.57 -2.59 23.07
CA LYS A 459 2.23 -2.84 23.62
C LYS A 459 1.40 -1.58 23.77
N ASP A 460 2.03 -0.40 23.81
CA ASP A 460 1.33 0.89 23.77
C ASP A 460 0.96 1.29 22.33
N MET A 461 1.33 0.49 21.32
CA MET A 461 1.18 0.84 19.90
C MET A 461 0.37 -0.18 19.10
N ILE A 462 0.18 -1.40 19.60
CA ILE A 462 -0.52 -2.48 18.93
C ILE A 462 -1.53 -3.08 19.90
N ALA A 463 -2.82 -3.02 19.56
CA ALA A 463 -3.90 -3.58 20.36
C ALA A 463 -4.16 -5.06 20.05
N SER A 464 -3.77 -5.52 18.86
CA SER A 464 -4.04 -6.89 18.40
C SER A 464 -3.04 -7.92 18.96
N ASP A 465 -3.54 -8.86 19.76
CA ASP A 465 -2.76 -10.00 20.24
C ASP A 465 -2.18 -10.85 19.10
N ILE A 466 -2.90 -10.96 17.98
CA ILE A 466 -2.43 -11.73 16.81
C ILE A 466 -1.17 -11.10 16.21
N LEU A 467 -1.10 -9.77 16.18
CA LEU A 467 0.07 -9.05 15.70
C LEU A 467 1.21 -9.10 16.73
N LEU A 468 0.91 -8.86 18.01
CA LEU A 468 1.91 -8.94 19.08
C LEU A 468 2.57 -10.32 19.17
N ASN A 469 1.82 -11.40 18.98
CA ASN A 469 2.34 -12.77 19.01
C ASN A 469 3.30 -13.11 17.85
N GLN A 470 3.38 -12.27 16.82
CA GLN A 470 4.37 -12.41 15.74
C GLN A 470 5.72 -11.77 16.08
N LEU A 471 5.78 -11.00 17.18
CA LEU A 471 6.97 -10.27 17.63
C LEU A 471 7.54 -10.93 18.89
N GLN A 472 8.87 -10.86 19.05
CA GLN A 472 9.53 -11.25 20.30
C GLN A 472 9.71 -10.01 21.18
N ILE A 473 8.83 -9.87 22.17
CA ILE A 473 8.79 -8.71 23.06
C ILE A 473 9.67 -8.93 24.29
N GLY A 474 10.47 -7.92 24.66
CA GLY A 474 11.17 -7.87 25.96
C GLY A 474 12.60 -8.39 25.96
N GLY A 475 13.39 -8.08 24.92
CA GLY A 475 14.75 -8.61 24.78
C GLY A 475 15.76 -7.73 24.04
N ASN A 476 15.75 -6.41 24.25
CA ASN A 476 16.76 -5.49 23.72
C ASN A 476 17.75 -5.02 24.79
#